data_AF-A0A1G3ZU52-F1
#
_entry.id   AF-A0A1G3ZU52-F1
#
_cell.length_a   1.000
_cell.length_b   1.000
_cell.length_c   1.000
_cell.angle_alpha   90.00
_cell.angle_beta   90.00
_cell.angle_gamma   90.00
#
_symmetry.space_group_name_H-M   'P 1'
#
loop_
_entity.id
_entity.type
_entity.pdbx_description
1 polymer ?
#
loop_
_entity_poly.entity_id
_entity_poly.type
_entity_poly.pdbx_seq_one_letter_code
_entity_poly.pdbx_strand_id
1 'polypeptide(L)'
;MKTSTPKLILTALCVLALADLGRMFWGLIGLARHQDVPVIAAGFDFSMFLGAALIPLVVSWRPEERRRRWHYFLWMPCILYVVFLAINFLIRSPFAVTSSLWGVGRLLAWLAIAALFIHTSRKTKTA
;
A
#
# COMPACT_ATOMS: atom_id res chain seq x y z
N MET A 1 17.49 -22.00 2.25
CA MET A 1 16.24 -21.42 1.67
C MET A 1 16.63 -20.46 0.55
N LYS A 2 16.32 -20.76 -0.72
CA LYS A 2 16.52 -19.82 -1.84
C LYS A 2 15.43 -18.74 -1.75
N THR A 3 15.73 -17.60 -1.13
CA THR A 3 14.85 -16.44 -1.17
C THR A 3 14.77 -15.95 -2.62
N SER A 4 13.63 -16.17 -3.28
CA SER A 4 13.41 -15.64 -4.62
C SER A 4 13.53 -14.11 -4.56
N THR A 5 14.49 -13.53 -5.27
CA THR A 5 14.76 -12.08 -5.40
C THR A 5 13.49 -11.19 -5.40
N PRO A 6 12.39 -11.54 -6.10
CA PRO A 6 11.17 -10.72 -6.06
C PRO A 6 10.45 -10.67 -4.71
N LYS A 7 10.58 -11.69 -3.85
CA LYS A 7 10.00 -11.68 -2.49
C LYS A 7 10.72 -10.68 -1.58
N LEU A 8 12.05 -10.58 -1.71
CA LEU A 8 12.87 -9.60 -0.99
C LEU A 8 12.51 -8.18 -1.39
N ILE A 9 12.38 -7.90 -2.70
CA ILE A 9 12.00 -6.58 -3.21
C ILE A 9 10.60 -6.19 -2.72
N LEU A 10 9.63 -7.10 -2.80
CA LEU A 10 8.27 -6.84 -2.29
C LEU A 10 8.28 -6.51 -0.80
N THR A 11 9.05 -7.27 -0.01
CA THR A 11 9.17 -7.06 1.45
C THR A 11 9.78 -5.70 1.75
N ALA A 12 10.87 -5.33 1.07
CA ALA A 12 11.51 -4.02 1.22
C ALA A 12 10.54 -2.88 0.88
N LEU A 13 9.80 -2.99 -0.23
CA LEU A 13 8.79 -1.98 -0.62
C LEU A 13 7.65 -1.87 0.39
N CYS A 14 7.16 -2.98 0.93
CA CYS A 14 6.12 -2.95 1.96
C CYS A 14 6.61 -2.31 3.26
N VAL A 15 7.87 -2.57 3.67
CA VAL A 15 8.47 -1.96 4.85
C VAL A 15 8.66 -0.44 4.65
N LEU A 16 9.13 -0.02 3.48
CA LEU A 16 9.23 1.41 3.14
C LEU A 16 7.85 2.08 3.14
N ALA A 17 6.82 1.42 2.61
CA ALA A 17 5.45 1.93 2.63
C ALA A 17 4.89 2.05 4.06
N LEU A 18 5.22 1.10 4.95
CA LEU A 18 4.84 1.16 6.36
C LEU A 18 5.58 2.29 7.11
N ALA A 19 6.86 2.52 6.80
CA ALA A 19 7.61 3.63 7.37
C ALA A 19 7.04 4.99 6.93
N ASP A 20 6.67 5.13 5.64
CA ASP A 20 5.99 6.32 5.12
C ASP A 20 4.62 6.54 5.78
N LEU A 21 3.84 5.46 6.00
CA LEU A 21 2.60 5.50 6.76
C LEU A 21 2.82 5.98 8.20
N GLY A 22 3.85 5.48 8.89
CA GLY A 22 4.20 5.95 10.23
C GLY A 22 4.50 7.45 10.27
N ARG A 23 5.21 7.97 9.25
CA ARG A 23 5.45 9.41 9.10
C ARG A 23 4.15 10.19 8.87
N MET A 24 3.25 9.69 8.03
CA MET A 24 1.95 10.32 7.80
C MET A 24 1.08 10.34 9.05
N PHE A 25 1.09 9.27 9.84
CA PHE A 25 0.38 9.18 11.11
C PHE A 25 0.83 10.26 12.09
N TRP A 26 2.15 10.45 12.22
CA TRP A 26 2.68 11.52 13.06
C TRP A 26 2.30 12.92 12.57
N GLY A 27 2.34 13.16 11.25
CA GLY A 27 1.86 14.40 10.66
C GLY A 27 0.37 14.65 10.96
N LEU A 28 -0.45 13.61 10.85
CA LEU A 28 -1.89 13.65 11.14
C LEU A 28 -2.18 13.95 12.62
N ILE A 29 -1.43 13.35 13.55
CA ILE A 29 -1.55 13.67 14.99
C ILE A 29 -1.17 15.12 15.27
N GLY A 30 -0.13 15.63 14.60
CA GLY A 30 0.28 17.03 14.70
C GLY A 30 -0.83 17.99 14.22
N LEU A 31 -1.48 17.68 13.10
CA LEU A 31 -2.58 18.47 12.54
C LEU A 31 -3.87 18.37 13.35
N ALA A 32 -4.21 17.18 13.86
CA ALA A 32 -5.41 16.94 14.66
C ALA A 32 -5.39 17.69 16.01
N ARG A 33 -4.21 18.10 16.49
CA ARG A 33 -4.09 18.97 17.68
C ARG A 33 -4.42 20.43 17.40
N HIS A 34 -4.46 20.85 16.15
CA HIS A 34 -4.60 22.25 15.76
C HIS A 34 -5.81 22.55 14.86
N GLN A 35 -6.42 21.53 14.24
CA GLN A 35 -7.60 21.67 13.39
C GLN A 35 -8.57 20.51 13.62
N ASP A 36 -9.88 20.78 13.44
CA ASP A 36 -10.93 19.76 13.37
C ASP A 36 -10.81 18.97 12.06
N VAL A 37 -9.76 18.15 11.97
CA VAL A 37 -9.58 17.20 10.87
C VAL A 37 -10.69 16.15 10.99
N PRO A 38 -11.38 15.76 9.90
CA PRO A 38 -12.33 14.65 9.93
C PRO A 38 -11.58 13.33 10.21
N VAL A 39 -11.38 13.05 11.50
CA VAL A 39 -10.57 11.93 12.03
C VAL A 39 -11.04 10.58 11.49
N ILE A 40 -12.34 10.45 11.24
CA ILE A 40 -12.97 9.23 10.72
C ILE A 40 -12.50 8.94 9.29
N ALA A 41 -12.49 9.95 8.41
CA ALA A 41 -12.05 9.79 7.02
C ALA A 41 -10.55 9.49 6.95
N ALA A 42 -9.75 10.24 7.71
CA ALA A 42 -8.31 10.02 7.79
C ALA A 42 -7.94 8.64 8.37
N GLY A 43 -8.67 8.18 9.38
CA GLY A 43 -8.50 6.85 9.97
C GLY A 43 -8.87 5.72 9.00
N PHE A 44 -9.95 5.90 8.24
CA PHE A 44 -10.34 4.96 7.20
C PHE A 44 -9.29 4.87 6.09
N ASP A 45 -8.82 6.01 5.58
CA ASP A 45 -7.74 6.06 4.59
C ASP A 45 -6.49 5.35 5.09
N PHE A 46 -6.09 5.63 6.33
CA PHE A 46 -4.95 4.99 6.97
C PHE A 46 -5.11 3.47 7.04
N SER A 47 -6.29 2.98 7.43
CA SER A 47 -6.55 1.54 7.52
C SER A 47 -6.45 0.84 6.15
N MET A 48 -6.87 1.51 5.07
CA MET A 48 -6.80 0.97 3.71
C MET A 48 -5.36 0.92 3.19
N PHE A 49 -4.56 1.97 3.41
CA PHE A 49 -3.14 1.94 3.11
C PHE A 49 -2.41 0.88 3.94
N LEU A 50 -2.74 0.79 5.23
CA LEU A 50 -2.15 -0.18 6.14
C LEU A 50 -2.44 -1.61 5.66
N GLY A 51 -3.69 -1.93 5.31
CA GLY A 51 -4.06 -3.23 4.74
C GLY A 51 -3.36 -3.53 3.41
N ALA A 52 -3.24 -2.52 2.54
CA ALA A 52 -2.56 -2.65 1.25
C ALA A 52 -1.07 -3.03 1.38
N ALA A 53 -0.39 -2.63 2.46
CA ALA A 53 1.02 -2.99 2.73
C ALA A 53 1.17 -4.23 3.62
N LEU A 54 0.35 -4.38 4.68
CA LEU A 54 0.47 -5.49 5.63
C LEU A 54 0.08 -6.83 5.02
N ILE A 55 -0.96 -6.89 4.19
CA ILE A 55 -1.39 -8.15 3.59
C ILE A 55 -0.28 -8.76 2.71
N PRO A 56 0.32 -8.05 1.73
CA PRO A 56 1.41 -8.62 0.94
C PRO A 56 2.65 -8.96 1.78
N LEU A 57 2.92 -8.20 2.85
CA LEU A 57 4.00 -8.50 3.79
C LEU A 57 3.76 -9.80 4.58
N VAL A 58 2.57 -9.97 5.17
CA VAL A 58 2.21 -11.20 5.90
C VAL A 58 2.20 -12.41 4.97
N VAL A 59 1.74 -12.22 3.73
CA VAL A 59 1.69 -13.27 2.70
C VAL A 59 3.08 -13.61 2.14
N SER A 60 4.06 -12.70 2.24
CA SER A 60 5.45 -13.01 1.85
C SER A 60 6.16 -13.86 2.90
N TRP A 61 5.75 -13.77 4.18
CA TRP A 61 6.35 -14.52 5.30
C TRP A 61 5.69 -15.88 5.57
N ARG A 62 4.47 -16.12 5.06
CA ARG A 62 3.81 -17.42 5.22
C ARG A 62 4.40 -18.48 4.28
N PRO A 63 4.54 -19.74 4.73
CA PRO A 63 4.98 -20.84 3.87
C PRO A 63 4.02 -21.04 2.69
N GLU A 64 4.59 -21.38 1.53
CA GLU A 64 3.94 -21.38 0.21
C GLU A 64 2.62 -22.18 0.19
N GLU A 65 2.57 -23.31 0.89
CA GLU A 65 1.39 -24.20 1.01
C GLU A 65 0.17 -23.54 1.66
N ARG A 66 0.36 -22.44 2.43
CA ARG A 66 -0.73 -21.73 3.11
C ARG A 66 -1.20 -20.47 2.40
N ARG A 67 -0.76 -20.18 1.16
CA ARG A 67 -1.26 -19.06 0.36
C ARG A 67 -2.72 -19.26 -0.06
N ARG A 68 -3.64 -18.96 0.86
CA ARG A 68 -5.10 -19.02 0.63
C ARG A 68 -5.56 -17.87 -0.27
N ARG A 69 -6.44 -18.16 -1.24
CA ARG A 69 -7.08 -17.16 -2.11
C ARG A 69 -7.77 -16.02 -1.36
N TRP A 70 -8.20 -16.27 -0.13
CA TRP A 70 -8.83 -15.29 0.76
C TRP A 70 -8.00 -14.02 0.99
N HIS A 71 -6.66 -14.09 0.94
CA HIS A 71 -5.82 -12.90 1.07
C HIS A 71 -5.99 -11.92 -0.10
N TYR A 72 -6.32 -12.40 -1.30
CA TYR A 72 -6.64 -11.53 -2.43
C TYR A 72 -7.98 -10.83 -2.25
N PHE A 73 -8.98 -11.55 -1.76
CA PHE A 73 -10.28 -10.96 -1.49
C PHE A 73 -10.19 -9.84 -0.44
N LEU A 74 -9.32 -10.00 0.55
CA LEU A 74 -9.06 -8.95 1.54
C LEU A 74 -8.21 -7.80 0.99
N TRP A 75 -7.22 -8.09 0.15
CA TRP A 75 -6.28 -7.08 -0.36
C TRP A 75 -6.81 -6.26 -1.53
N MET A 76 -7.61 -6.86 -2.41
CA MET A 76 -8.17 -6.20 -3.59
C MET A 76 -8.95 -4.92 -3.28
N PRO A 77 -9.86 -4.87 -2.27
CA PRO A 77 -10.54 -3.62 -1.93
C PRO A 77 -9.57 -2.55 -1.40
N CYS A 78 -8.55 -2.93 -0.62
CA CYS A 78 -7.54 -1.98 -0.12
C CYS A 78 -6.76 -1.32 -1.27
N ILE A 79 -6.28 -2.11 -2.23
CA ILE A 79 -5.51 -1.54 -3.35
C ILE A 79 -6.39 -0.73 -4.31
N LEU A 80 -7.63 -1.18 -4.57
CA LEU A 80 -8.58 -0.44 -5.39
C LEU A 80 -8.91 0.92 -4.77
N TYR A 81 -9.09 0.97 -3.45
CA TYR A 81 -9.32 2.21 -2.73
C TYR A 81 -8.13 3.17 -2.83
N VAL A 82 -6.91 2.67 -2.65
CA VAL A 82 -5.68 3.47 -2.81
C VAL A 82 -5.56 4.05 -4.22
N VAL A 83 -5.85 3.25 -5.25
CA VAL A 83 -5.83 3.70 -6.65
C VAL A 83 -6.91 4.74 -6.90
N PHE A 84 -8.13 4.53 -6.41
CA PHE A 84 -9.23 5.47 -6.54
C PHE A 84 -8.90 6.84 -5.91
N LEU A 85 -8.36 6.84 -4.68
CA LEU A 85 -7.91 8.04 -3.98
C LEU A 85 -6.89 8.82 -4.80
N ALA A 86 -5.90 8.13 -5.36
CA ALA A 86 -4.85 8.76 -6.12
C ALA A 86 -5.33 9.31 -7.46
N ILE A 87 -6.23 8.60 -8.16
CA ILE A 87 -6.87 9.12 -9.39
C ILE A 87 -7.69 10.36 -9.06
N ASN A 88 -8.48 10.32 -7.98
CA ASN A 88 -9.30 11.45 -7.54
C ASN A 88 -8.43 12.67 -7.20
N PHE A 89 -7.30 12.45 -6.51
CA PHE A 89 -6.31 13.48 -6.23
C PHE A 89 -5.68 14.06 -7.50
N LEU A 90 -5.34 13.22 -8.48
CA LEU A 90 -4.78 13.63 -9.77
C LEU A 90 -5.77 14.49 -10.58
N ILE A 91 -7.05 14.13 -10.56
CA ILE A 91 -8.12 14.85 -11.27
C ILE A 91 -8.44 16.19 -10.58
N ARG A 92 -8.54 16.21 -9.25
CA ARG A 92 -8.98 17.39 -8.50
C ARG A 92 -7.89 18.40 -8.19
N SER A 93 -6.61 18.04 -8.28
CA SER A 93 -5.52 18.94 -7.88
C SER A 93 -4.38 19.00 -8.91
N PRO A 94 -4.64 19.51 -10.13
CA PRO A 94 -3.63 19.59 -11.19
C PRO A 94 -2.48 20.59 -10.92
N PHE A 95 -2.61 21.52 -9.96
CA PHE A 95 -1.68 22.65 -9.80
C PHE A 95 -0.65 22.54 -8.67
N ALA A 96 -0.69 21.48 -7.87
CA ALA A 96 0.24 21.35 -6.74
C ALA A 96 1.47 20.51 -7.15
N VAL A 97 2.26 21.02 -8.12
CA VAL A 97 3.31 20.30 -8.88
C VAL A 97 4.34 19.56 -8.00
N THR A 98 4.68 20.08 -6.83
CA THR A 98 5.64 19.47 -5.89
C THR A 98 5.00 18.38 -5.02
N SER A 99 3.79 18.61 -4.52
CA SER A 99 3.00 17.60 -3.80
C SER A 99 2.42 16.52 -4.72
N SER A 100 2.21 16.81 -6.00
CA SER A 100 1.71 15.86 -7.00
C SER A 100 2.82 14.91 -7.44
N LEU A 101 4.07 15.34 -7.57
CA LEU A 101 5.21 14.45 -7.83
C LEU A 101 5.40 13.43 -6.71
N TRP A 102 5.31 13.86 -5.45
CA TRP A 102 5.36 12.95 -4.31
C TRP A 102 4.16 11.99 -4.30
N GLY A 103 2.96 12.49 -4.60
CA GLY A 103 1.74 11.68 -4.71
C GLY A 103 1.81 10.64 -5.84
N VAL A 104 2.31 11.02 -7.01
CA VAL A 104 2.49 10.15 -8.18
C VAL A 104 3.59 9.12 -7.94
N GLY A 105 4.72 9.52 -7.33
CA GLY A 105 5.77 8.59 -6.93
C GLY A 105 5.26 7.54 -5.93
N ARG A 106 4.45 7.98 -4.97
CA ARG A 106 3.79 7.07 -4.02
C ARG A 106 2.80 6.13 -4.72
N LEU A 107 2.02 6.63 -5.68
CA LEU A 107 1.12 5.81 -6.48
C LEU A 107 1.87 4.74 -7.28
N LEU A 108 2.98 5.11 -7.94
CA LEU A 108 3.83 4.18 -8.66
C LEU A 108 4.42 3.12 -7.74
N ALA A 109 4.81 3.49 -6.52
CA ALA A 109 5.26 2.52 -5.52
C ALA A 109 4.16 1.53 -5.12
N TRP A 110 2.93 1.99 -4.89
CA TRP A 110 1.78 1.12 -4.60
C TRP A 110 1.43 0.20 -5.77
N LEU A 111 1.48 0.71 -7.00
CA LEU A 111 1.31 -0.10 -8.21
C LEU A 111 2.43 -1.13 -8.39
N ALA A 112 3.67 -0.77 -8.07
CA ALA A 112 4.80 -1.70 -8.11
C ALA A 112 4.63 -2.83 -7.08
N ILE A 113 4.21 -2.50 -5.85
CA ILE A 113 3.85 -3.50 -4.82
C ILE A 113 2.74 -4.42 -5.33
N ALA A 114 1.69 -3.86 -5.92
CA ALA A 114 0.57 -4.61 -6.48
C ALA A 114 1.01 -5.56 -7.61
N ALA A 115 1.77 -5.05 -8.58
CA ALA A 115 2.28 -5.83 -9.70
C ALA A 115 3.22 -6.95 -9.22
N LEU A 116 4.13 -6.65 -8.29
CA LEU A 116 5.03 -7.64 -7.69
C LEU A 116 4.27 -8.70 -6.89
N PHE A 117 3.24 -8.31 -6.15
CA PHE A 117 2.41 -9.24 -5.38
C PHE A 117 1.62 -10.19 -6.28
N ILE A 118 1.03 -9.68 -7.37
CA ILE A 118 0.34 -10.51 -8.37
C ILE A 118 1.34 -11.43 -9.08
N HIS A 119 2.48 -10.90 -9.52
CA HIS A 119 3.50 -11.66 -10.24
C HIS A 119 4.13 -12.77 -9.39
N THR A 120 4.53 -12.47 -8.15
CA THR A 120 5.09 -13.47 -7.23
C THR A 120 4.11 -14.61 -6.99
N SER A 121 2.81 -14.33 -7.05
CA SER A 121 1.81 -15.32 -6.75
C SER A 121 1.25 -16.08 -7.94
N ARG A 122 1.36 -15.52 -9.15
CA ARG A 122 1.13 -16.29 -10.39
C ARG A 122 2.23 -17.33 -10.58
N LYS A 123 3.50 -16.98 -10.31
CA LYS A 123 4.63 -17.92 -10.38
C LYS A 123 4.46 -19.12 -9.44
N THR A 124 3.79 -18.94 -8.30
CA THR A 124 3.47 -20.03 -7.36
C THR A 124 2.42 -21.01 -7.90
N LYS A 125 1.62 -20.63 -8.92
CA LYS A 125 0.50 -21.44 -9.42
C LYS A 125 0.88 -22.38 -10.58
N THR A 126 2.09 -22.22 -11.14
CA THR A 126 2.60 -22.93 -12.32
C THR A 126 3.77 -23.86 -12.00
N ALA A 127 4.10 -24.05 -10.72
CA ALA A 127 5.06 -25.03 -10.24
C ALA A 127 4.31 -26.08 -9.41
#